data_AF-A0A7G5XDQ2-F1
#
_entry.id   AF-A0A7G5XDQ2-F1
#
_cell.length_a   1.000
_cell.length_b   1.000
_cell.length_c   1.000
_cell.angle_alpha   90.00
_cell.angle_beta   90.00
_cell.angle_gamma   90.00
#
_symmetry.space_group_name_H-M   'P 1'
#
loop_
_entity.id
_entity.type
_entity.pdbx_description
1 polymer ?
#
loop_
_entity_poly.entity_id
_entity_poly.type
_entity_poly.pdbx_seq_one_letter_code
_entity_poly.pdbx_strand_id
1 'polypeptide(L)'
;MKKFMFFICLLVGLSASAQFKSATLQASGLTCAMCSNAINKSLKTLSFISSVESDIKTSSFVINFKEGADINFDQLRKKVEDAGFSVAKLQVLTNFNNVAVQNEQAVNVAGKQLYFLSVKNQQLSGEKVITIVDKNFLPAKEYKKYAGQTKAESFKTGESNGVRVYHVTI
;
A
#
# COMPACT_ATOMS: atom_id res chain seq x y z
N MET A 1 -22.87 -48.01 -21.91
CA MET A 1 -21.76 -47.33 -22.62
C MET A 1 -22.05 -45.83 -22.62
N LYS A 2 -21.68 -45.13 -21.53
CA LYS A 2 -20.75 -43.99 -21.50
C LYS A 2 -20.81 -43.08 -22.73
N LYS A 3 -21.41 -41.89 -22.61
CA LYS A 3 -20.82 -40.59 -23.04
C LYS A 3 -21.41 -39.46 -22.17
N PHE A 4 -20.74 -39.18 -21.07
CA PHE A 4 -20.94 -38.00 -20.25
C PHE A 4 -20.18 -36.86 -20.92
N MET A 5 -20.89 -35.98 -21.61
CA MET A 5 -20.30 -34.83 -22.30
C MET A 5 -20.23 -33.65 -21.32
N PHE A 6 -19.21 -33.67 -20.46
CA PHE A 6 -18.88 -32.54 -19.59
C PHE A 6 -18.10 -31.52 -20.44
N PHE A 7 -18.79 -30.46 -20.84
CA PHE A 7 -18.20 -29.32 -21.52
C PHE A 7 -17.34 -28.57 -20.49
N ILE A 8 -16.04 -28.88 -20.49
CA ILE A 8 -15.02 -28.12 -19.76
C ILE A 8 -14.95 -26.74 -20.40
N CYS A 9 -15.63 -25.77 -19.79
CA CYS A 9 -15.38 -24.36 -20.00
C CYS A 9 -14.12 -24.00 -19.21
N LEU A 10 -12.95 -24.27 -19.79
CA LEU A 10 -11.68 -23.77 -19.26
C LEU A 10 -11.54 -22.30 -19.66
N LEU A 11 -12.30 -21.44 -18.98
CA LEU A 11 -12.00 -20.02 -18.92
C LEU A 11 -10.70 -19.88 -18.12
N VAL A 12 -9.58 -19.93 -18.83
CA VAL A 12 -8.30 -19.44 -18.32
C VAL A 12 -8.48 -17.93 -18.16
N GLY A 13 -9.01 -17.51 -17.01
CA GLY A 13 -9.11 -16.11 -16.67
C GLY A 13 -7.70 -15.55 -16.63
N LEU A 14 -7.35 -14.69 -17.60
CA LEU A 14 -6.20 -13.79 -17.47
C LEU A 14 -6.46 -12.96 -16.22
N SER A 15 -5.91 -13.41 -15.10
CA SER A 15 -5.82 -12.60 -13.90
C SER A 15 -4.77 -11.55 -14.20
N ALA A 16 -5.16 -10.46 -14.87
CA ALA A 16 -4.36 -9.24 -14.84
C ALA A 16 -4.30 -8.86 -13.37
N SER A 17 -3.15 -9.21 -12.77
CA SER A 17 -2.90 -9.08 -11.36
C SER A 17 -2.83 -7.59 -11.07
N ALA A 18 -3.56 -7.12 -10.05
CA ALA A 18 -3.42 -5.74 -9.62
C ALA A 18 -1.93 -5.44 -9.35
N GLN A 19 -1.48 -4.23 -9.66
CA GLN A 19 -0.07 -3.85 -9.57
C GLN A 19 0.10 -2.50 -8.87
N PHE A 20 1.04 -2.45 -7.92
CA PHE A 20 1.52 -1.19 -7.34
C PHE A 20 2.46 -0.49 -8.32
N LYS A 21 2.12 0.72 -8.75
CA LYS A 21 2.85 1.48 -9.78
C LYS A 21 3.84 2.45 -9.16
N SER A 22 3.36 3.24 -8.21
CA SER A 22 4.16 4.25 -7.51
C SER A 22 3.60 4.51 -6.12
N ALA A 23 4.35 5.23 -5.30
CA ALA A 23 3.90 5.72 -4.02
C ALA A 23 4.36 7.15 -3.77
N THR A 24 3.52 7.94 -3.12
CA THR A 24 3.86 9.25 -2.56
C THR A 24 4.03 9.08 -1.06
N LEU A 25 5.25 9.25 -0.58
CA LEU A 25 5.59 9.17 0.84
C LEU A 25 5.85 10.58 1.37
N GLN A 26 5.05 11.02 2.34
CA GLN A 26 5.30 12.26 3.06
C GLN A 26 6.04 11.94 4.36
N ALA A 27 7.17 12.62 4.59
CA ALA A 27 7.94 12.47 5.83
C ALA A 27 7.70 13.65 6.77
N SER A 28 7.72 13.37 8.07
CA SER A 28 7.71 14.39 9.13
C SER A 28 9.13 14.69 9.60
N GLY A 29 9.36 15.91 10.08
CA GLY A 29 10.66 16.34 10.62
C GLY A 29 11.67 16.82 9.57
N LEU A 30 11.24 17.05 8.33
CA LEU A 30 12.08 17.63 7.27
C LEU A 30 12.14 19.16 7.40
N THR A 31 13.27 19.68 7.89
CA THR A 31 13.51 21.13 8.01
C THR A 31 14.67 21.63 7.14
N CYS A 32 15.35 20.75 6.40
CA CYS A 32 16.51 21.11 5.58
C CYS A 32 16.63 20.24 4.31
N ALA A 33 17.20 20.80 3.23
CA ALA A 33 17.50 20.07 1.99
C ALA A 33 18.41 18.84 2.22
N MET A 34 19.31 18.88 3.21
CA MET A 34 20.15 17.75 3.59
C MET A 34 19.35 16.57 4.15
N CYS A 35 18.29 16.84 4.91
CA CYS A 35 17.39 15.83 5.46
C CYS A 35 16.66 15.06 4.34
N SER A 36 16.20 15.78 3.31
CA SER A 36 15.55 15.16 2.15
C SER A 36 16.50 14.22 1.39
N ASN A 37 17.76 14.62 1.22
CA ASN A 37 18.76 13.81 0.54
C ASN A 37 19.06 12.49 1.28
N ALA A 38 19.08 12.51 2.62
CA ALA A 38 19.30 11.32 3.43
C ALA A 38 18.19 10.27 3.20
N ILE A 39 16.93 10.69 3.24
CA ILE A 39 15.78 9.81 2.95
C ILE A 39 15.86 9.28 1.52
N ASN A 40 16.11 10.15 0.54
CA ASN A 40 16.19 9.77 -0.87
C ASN A 40 17.25 8.68 -1.11
N LYS A 41 18.45 8.84 -0.53
CA LYS A 41 19.52 7.83 -0.62
C LYS A 41 19.12 6.52 0.06
N SER A 42 18.48 6.59 1.23
CA SER A 42 18.02 5.41 1.96
C SER A 42 16.98 4.62 1.15
N LEU A 43 15.98 5.30 0.60
CA LEU A 43 14.94 4.67 -0.23
C LEU A 43 15.53 4.00 -1.48
N LYS A 44 16.43 4.67 -2.21
CA LYS A 44 17.07 4.12 -3.43
C LYS A 44 17.83 2.80 -3.21
N THR A 45 18.12 2.42 -1.97
CA THR A 45 18.76 1.12 -1.65
C THR A 45 17.80 -0.07 -1.75
N LEU A 46 16.50 0.16 -1.84
CA LEU A 46 15.50 -0.90 -1.94
C LEU A 46 15.42 -1.47 -3.37
N SER A 47 15.52 -2.79 -3.50
CA SER A 47 15.63 -3.47 -4.79
C SER A 47 14.40 -3.31 -5.69
N PHE A 48 13.21 -3.11 -5.11
CA PHE A 48 11.95 -2.94 -5.83
C PHE A 48 11.67 -1.49 -6.30
N ILE A 49 12.54 -0.54 -5.96
CA ILE A 49 12.41 0.86 -6.38
C ILE A 49 13.15 1.09 -7.70
N SER A 50 12.46 1.74 -8.64
CA SER A 50 13.01 2.17 -9.94
C SER A 50 13.60 3.57 -9.84
N SER A 51 12.82 4.53 -9.31
CA SER A 51 13.29 5.90 -9.10
C SER A 51 12.65 6.52 -7.86
N VAL A 52 13.31 7.55 -7.32
CA VAL A 52 12.81 8.36 -6.22
C VAL A 52 13.08 9.83 -6.55
N GLU A 53 12.03 10.63 -6.50
CA GLU A 53 12.05 12.07 -6.70
C GLU A 53 11.53 12.75 -5.44
N SER A 54 12.27 13.75 -4.94
CA SER A 54 11.87 14.51 -3.75
C SER A 54 11.20 15.81 -4.15
N ASP A 55 10.02 16.07 -3.60
CA ASP A 55 9.40 17.39 -3.59
C ASP A 55 9.62 18.04 -2.23
N ILE A 56 10.57 18.98 -2.20
CA ILE A 56 10.95 19.72 -0.99
C ILE A 56 9.81 20.63 -0.51
N LYS A 57 8.97 21.15 -1.43
CA LYS A 57 7.88 22.07 -1.07
C LYS A 57 6.81 21.36 -0.24
N THR A 58 6.52 20.11 -0.60
CA THR A 58 5.51 19.29 0.08
C THR A 58 6.10 18.28 1.06
N SER A 59 7.43 18.27 1.24
CA SER A 59 8.15 17.30 2.08
C SER A 59 7.80 15.85 1.73
N SER A 60 7.63 15.59 0.43
CA SER A 60 7.15 14.32 -0.10
C SER A 60 8.13 13.70 -1.08
N PHE A 61 8.08 12.37 -1.20
CA PHE A 61 8.90 11.57 -2.11
C PHE A 61 7.97 10.79 -3.04
N VAL A 62 8.14 10.99 -4.34
CA VAL A 62 7.48 10.19 -5.37
C VAL A 62 8.40 9.02 -5.69
N ILE A 63 7.93 7.82 -5.40
CA ILE A 63 8.66 6.57 -5.51
C ILE A 63 8.03 5.76 -6.63
N ASN A 64 8.77 5.50 -7.70
CA ASN A 64 8.33 4.64 -8.78
C ASN A 64 8.82 3.21 -8.53
N PHE A 65 7.91 2.25 -8.60
CA PHE A 65 8.25 0.84 -8.40
C PHE A 65 8.67 0.18 -9.71
N LYS A 66 9.51 -0.85 -9.60
CA LYS A 66 9.83 -1.71 -10.73
C LYS A 66 8.62 -2.58 -11.08
N GLU A 67 8.44 -2.81 -12.37
CA GLU A 67 7.36 -3.66 -12.85
C GLU A 67 7.53 -5.11 -12.37
N GLY A 68 6.45 -5.71 -11.88
CA GLY A 68 6.45 -7.07 -11.33
C GLY A 68 7.23 -7.27 -10.02
N ALA A 69 7.79 -6.22 -9.42
CA ALA A 69 8.52 -6.34 -8.17
C ALA A 69 7.57 -6.55 -6.98
N ASP A 70 8.02 -7.35 -6.01
CA ASP A 70 7.32 -7.51 -4.74
C ASP A 70 7.54 -6.29 -3.84
N ILE A 71 6.47 -5.53 -3.59
CA ILE A 71 6.56 -4.24 -2.88
C ILE A 71 6.32 -4.44 -1.40
N ASN A 72 7.27 -4.00 -0.56
CA ASN A 72 7.14 -4.05 0.88
C ASN A 72 7.07 -2.63 1.47
N PHE A 73 5.88 -2.24 1.91
CA PHE A 73 5.66 -0.91 2.49
C PHE A 73 6.32 -0.72 3.86
N ASP A 74 6.50 -1.80 4.64
CA ASP A 74 7.22 -1.72 5.91
C ASP A 74 8.72 -1.47 5.72
N GLN A 75 9.30 -1.98 4.63
CA GLN A 75 10.68 -1.66 4.26
C GLN A 75 10.84 -0.20 3.83
N LEU A 76 9.86 0.39 3.14
CA LEU A 76 9.85 1.84 2.86
C LEU A 76 9.89 2.64 4.15
N ARG A 77 8.96 2.35 5.08
CA ARG A 77 8.89 3.00 6.39
C ARG A 77 10.20 2.84 7.15
N LYS A 78 10.72 1.62 7.24
CA LYS A 78 11.96 1.32 7.96
C LYS A 78 13.14 2.13 7.41
N LYS A 79 13.28 2.26 6.09
CA LYS A 79 14.34 3.08 5.48
C LYS A 79 14.24 4.56 5.81
N VAL A 80 13.03 5.08 5.96
CA VAL A 80 12.80 6.46 6.41
C VAL A 80 13.15 6.62 7.90
N GLU A 81 12.76 5.65 8.73
CA GLU A 81 13.08 5.63 10.16
C GLU A 81 14.58 5.47 10.44
N ASP A 82 15.25 4.58 9.71
CA ASP A 82 16.70 4.38 9.78
C ASP A 82 17.47 5.65 9.35
N ALA A 83 16.86 6.51 8.54
CA ALA A 83 17.40 7.82 8.19
C ALA A 83 17.12 8.91 9.26
N GLY A 84 16.42 8.57 10.34
CA GLY A 84 16.12 9.48 11.46
C GLY A 84 14.79 10.24 11.33
N PHE A 85 13.90 9.83 10.43
CA PHE A 85 12.64 10.52 10.15
C PHE A 85 11.42 9.62 10.42
N SER A 86 10.22 10.16 10.26
CA SER A 86 8.97 9.39 10.42
C SER A 86 8.07 9.56 9.21
N VAL A 87 7.29 8.54 8.87
CA VAL A 87 6.29 8.61 7.80
C VAL A 87 5.03 9.30 8.33
N ALA A 88 4.64 10.39 7.70
CA ALA A 88 3.39 11.10 7.98
C ALA A 88 2.25 10.64 7.06
N LYS A 89 2.57 10.20 5.84
CA LYS A 89 1.57 9.69 4.92
C LYS A 89 2.22 8.79 3.90
N LEU A 90 1.57 7.69 3.57
CA LEU A 90 1.96 6.85 2.44
C LEU A 90 0.74 6.58 1.56
N GLN A 91 0.79 7.15 0.35
CA GLN A 91 -0.22 6.95 -0.67
C GLN A 91 0.37 6.08 -1.78
N VAL A 92 -0.37 5.11 -2.29
CA VAL A 92 0.11 4.13 -3.28
C VAL A 92 -0.81 4.16 -4.47
N LEU A 93 -0.26 4.48 -5.65
CA LEU A 93 -0.96 4.35 -6.91
C LEU A 93 -0.97 2.88 -7.31
N THR A 94 -2.18 2.32 -7.41
CA THR A 94 -2.39 0.91 -7.71
C THR A 94 -3.31 0.80 -8.91
N ASN A 95 -2.96 -0.05 -9.87
CA ASN A 95 -3.87 -0.43 -10.94
C ASN A 95 -4.73 -1.59 -10.46
N PHE A 96 -6.04 -1.36 -10.34
CA PHE A 96 -7.02 -2.37 -9.97
C PHE A 96 -7.69 -2.95 -11.21
N ASN A 97 -7.92 -4.26 -11.21
CA ASN A 97 -8.66 -4.95 -12.25
C ASN A 97 -9.97 -5.51 -11.66
N ASN A 98 -11.02 -4.70 -11.67
CA ASN A 98 -12.37 -5.05 -11.21
C ASN A 98 -12.41 -5.68 -9.81
N VAL A 99 -11.77 -5.03 -8.84
CA VAL A 99 -11.68 -5.50 -7.46
C VAL A 99 -12.84 -4.94 -6.64
N ALA A 100 -13.72 -5.80 -6.14
CA ALA A 100 -14.79 -5.39 -5.22
C ALA A 100 -14.18 -5.07 -3.85
N VAL A 101 -14.47 -3.88 -3.32
CA VAL A 101 -14.01 -3.43 -1.99
C VAL A 101 -15.20 -2.97 -1.16
N GLN A 102 -15.14 -3.24 0.14
CA GLN A 102 -16.17 -2.89 1.12
C GLN A 102 -15.50 -2.48 2.42
N ASN A 103 -16.23 -1.75 3.27
CA ASN A 103 -15.72 -1.36 4.57
C ASN A 103 -15.44 -2.60 5.45
N GLU A 104 -14.33 -2.57 6.18
CA GLU A 104 -13.90 -3.62 7.09
C GLU A 104 -13.74 -4.99 6.43
N GLN A 105 -13.20 -5.01 5.21
CA GLN A 105 -12.92 -6.22 4.45
C GLN A 105 -11.49 -6.26 3.95
N ALA A 106 -10.85 -7.42 4.09
CA ALA A 106 -9.55 -7.71 3.51
C ALA A 106 -9.70 -8.19 2.06
N VAL A 107 -8.88 -7.66 1.17
CA VAL A 107 -8.81 -8.07 -0.23
C VAL A 107 -7.35 -8.29 -0.59
N ASN A 108 -7.07 -9.37 -1.32
CA ASN A 108 -5.73 -9.61 -1.84
C ASN A 108 -5.51 -8.74 -3.10
N VAL A 109 -4.49 -7.89 -3.04
CA VAL A 109 -4.11 -7.01 -4.15
C VAL A 109 -2.59 -7.13 -4.32
N ALA A 110 -2.15 -7.58 -5.49
CA ALA A 110 -0.72 -7.79 -5.81
C ALA A 110 0.02 -8.66 -4.76
N GLY A 111 -0.62 -9.70 -4.22
CA GLY A 111 -0.03 -10.56 -3.19
C GLY A 111 0.10 -9.92 -1.81
N LYS A 112 -0.62 -8.81 -1.55
CA LYS A 112 -0.71 -8.17 -0.23
C LYS A 112 -2.16 -8.19 0.26
N GLN A 113 -2.35 -8.41 1.56
CA GLN A 113 -3.66 -8.32 2.20
C GLN A 113 -3.97 -6.86 2.52
N LEU A 114 -4.89 -6.24 1.79
CA LEU A 114 -5.33 -4.87 2.01
C LEU A 114 -6.68 -4.87 2.72
N TYR A 115 -6.71 -4.36 3.95
CA TYR A 115 -7.94 -4.24 4.75
C TYR A 115 -8.53 -2.84 4.59
N PHE A 116 -9.62 -2.73 3.85
CA PHE A 116 -10.21 -1.43 3.52
C PHE A 116 -11.03 -0.87 4.69
N LEU A 117 -10.76 0.39 5.04
CA LEU A 117 -11.43 1.14 6.10
C LEU A 117 -12.02 2.43 5.56
N SER A 118 -13.18 2.80 6.09
CA SER A 118 -13.88 4.05 5.79
C SER A 118 -14.27 4.19 4.31
N VAL A 119 -14.50 3.07 3.61
CA VAL A 119 -14.87 3.05 2.19
C VAL A 119 -16.31 2.63 1.97
N LYS A 120 -16.93 3.11 0.89
CA LYS A 120 -18.22 2.61 0.40
C LYS A 120 -18.01 1.29 -0.37
N ASN A 121 -19.06 0.47 -0.44
CA ASN A 121 -19.08 -0.69 -1.31
C ASN A 121 -18.98 -0.23 -2.78
N GLN A 122 -17.94 -0.67 -3.48
CA GLN A 122 -17.68 -0.28 -4.87
C GLN A 122 -16.75 -1.29 -5.56
N GLN A 123 -16.68 -1.22 -6.88
CA GLN A 123 -15.66 -1.93 -7.66
C GLN A 123 -14.56 -0.93 -8.07
N LEU A 124 -13.32 -1.27 -7.75
CA LEU A 124 -12.15 -0.52 -8.19
C LEU A 124 -11.65 -1.08 -9.51
N SER A 125 -11.52 -0.18 -10.49
CA SER A 125 -10.95 -0.49 -11.80
C SER A 125 -10.08 0.68 -12.26
N GLY A 126 -8.99 0.36 -12.94
CA GLY A 126 -7.98 1.32 -13.36
C GLY A 126 -7.08 1.80 -12.22
N GLU A 127 -6.37 2.89 -12.46
CA GLU A 127 -5.46 3.47 -11.47
C GLU A 127 -6.23 4.20 -10.37
N LYS A 128 -6.01 3.78 -9.12
CA LYS A 128 -6.56 4.42 -7.92
C LYS A 128 -5.46 4.59 -6.89
N VAL A 129 -5.55 5.68 -6.14
CA VAL A 129 -4.66 5.94 -5.02
C VAL A 129 -5.30 5.34 -3.77
N ILE A 130 -4.55 4.53 -3.05
CA ILE A 130 -4.90 4.08 -1.70
C ILE A 130 -3.95 4.72 -0.69
N THR A 131 -4.43 4.96 0.53
CA THR A 131 -3.61 5.51 1.62
C THR A 131 -3.46 4.46 2.70
N ILE A 132 -2.23 4.17 3.14
CA ILE A 132 -1.95 3.26 4.25
C ILE A 132 -2.24 3.97 5.56
N VAL A 133 -3.06 3.36 6.42
CA VAL A 133 -3.55 3.95 7.67
C VAL A 133 -3.08 3.23 8.94
N ASP A 134 -2.08 2.35 8.78
CA ASP A 134 -1.43 1.63 9.87
C ASP A 134 -0.66 2.56 10.80
N LYS A 135 -0.37 2.06 12.00
CA LYS A 135 0.51 2.72 12.95
C LYS A 135 1.88 2.99 12.30
N ASN A 136 2.47 4.16 12.59
CA ASN A 136 3.74 4.64 12.06
C ASN A 136 3.75 4.98 10.55
N PHE A 137 2.60 4.92 9.88
CA PHE A 137 2.40 5.49 8.54
C PHE A 137 1.60 6.81 8.58
N LEU A 138 1.15 7.21 9.77
CA LEU A 138 0.32 8.37 10.04
C LEU A 138 0.75 9.09 11.32
N PRO A 139 0.46 10.41 11.45
CA PRO A 139 0.50 11.10 12.74
C PRO A 139 -0.45 10.44 13.74
N ALA A 140 -0.09 10.48 15.02
CA ALA A 140 -0.87 9.83 16.09
C ALA A 140 -2.35 10.26 16.13
N LYS A 141 -2.66 11.52 15.78
CA LYS A 141 -4.04 12.03 15.71
C LYS A 141 -4.84 11.36 14.60
N GLU A 142 -4.25 11.18 13.42
CA GLU A 142 -4.90 10.52 12.29
C GLU A 142 -5.05 9.03 12.51
N TYR A 143 -4.02 8.36 13.05
CA TYR A 143 -4.12 6.96 13.43
C TYR A 143 -5.28 6.70 14.41
N LYS A 144 -5.42 7.55 15.45
CA LYS A 144 -6.53 7.44 16.42
C LYS A 144 -7.91 7.61 15.77
N LYS A 145 -8.02 8.45 14.73
CA LYS A 145 -9.27 8.64 13.98
C LYS A 145 -9.71 7.32 13.31
N TYR A 146 -8.79 6.58 12.70
CA TYR A 146 -9.10 5.29 12.07
C TYR A 146 -9.27 4.16 13.11
N ALA A 147 -8.47 4.19 14.19
CA ALA A 147 -8.61 3.26 15.31
C ALA A 147 -10.02 3.28 15.94
N GLY A 148 -10.67 4.45 15.98
CA GLY A 148 -12.03 4.59 16.47
C GLY A 148 -13.12 4.08 15.52
N GLN A 149 -12.77 3.70 14.28
CA GLN A 149 -13.71 3.29 13.23
C GLN A 149 -13.71 1.79 12.97
N THR A 150 -12.82 1.03 13.60
CA THR A 150 -12.76 -0.43 13.44
C THR A 150 -12.48 -1.12 14.77
N LYS A 151 -13.03 -2.32 14.93
CA LYS A 151 -12.74 -3.22 16.06
C LYS A 151 -11.77 -4.34 15.68
N ALA A 152 -11.24 -4.32 14.45
CA ALA A 152 -10.33 -5.35 13.99
C ALA A 152 -9.02 -5.31 14.81
N GLU A 153 -8.69 -6.41 15.49
CA GLU A 153 -7.42 -6.52 16.22
C GLU A 153 -6.21 -6.40 15.28
N SER A 154 -6.37 -6.80 14.02
CA SER A 154 -5.35 -6.62 12.98
C SER A 154 -4.95 -5.15 12.80
N PHE A 155 -5.83 -4.18 13.07
CA PHE A 155 -5.49 -2.75 12.97
C PHE A 155 -4.44 -2.32 14.00
N LYS A 156 -4.41 -2.98 15.17
CA LYS A 156 -3.43 -2.70 16.22
C LYS A 156 -2.12 -3.43 15.97
N THR A 157 -2.20 -4.68 15.51
CA THR A 157 -1.03 -5.57 15.36
C THR A 157 -0.37 -5.43 13.99
N GLY A 158 -1.10 -4.98 12.98
CA GLY A 158 -0.70 -5.04 11.58
C GLY A 158 -0.78 -6.45 10.97
N GLU A 159 -1.29 -7.44 11.70
CA GLU A 159 -1.24 -8.84 11.30
C GLU A 159 -2.56 -9.56 11.59
N SER A 160 -2.88 -10.56 10.77
CA SER A 160 -3.98 -11.49 10.99
C SER A 160 -3.51 -12.90 10.66
N ASN A 161 -3.63 -13.84 11.60
CA ASN A 161 -3.16 -15.22 11.47
C ASN A 161 -1.69 -15.33 11.02
N GLY A 162 -0.81 -14.46 11.54
CA GLY A 162 0.62 -14.43 11.19
C GLY A 162 0.93 -13.89 9.80
N VAL A 163 -0.06 -13.33 9.09
CA VAL A 163 0.11 -12.67 7.78
C VAL A 163 -0.01 -11.17 7.96
N ARG A 164 0.92 -10.41 7.36
CA ARG A 164 0.87 -8.94 7.34
C ARG A 164 -0.37 -8.46 6.60
N VAL A 165 -1.15 -7.61 7.25
CA VAL A 165 -2.35 -6.96 6.70
C VAL A 165 -2.15 -5.45 6.73
N TYR A 166 -2.20 -4.81 5.57
CA TYR A 166 -2.12 -3.35 5.47
C TYR A 166 -3.53 -2.76 5.48
N HIS A 167 -3.83 -1.91 6.45
CA HIS A 167 -5.08 -1.20 6.51
C HIS A 167 -5.00 0.02 5.61
N VAL A 168 -6.00 0.17 4.74
CA VAL A 168 -5.98 1.19 3.70
C VAL A 168 -7.32 1.89 3.56
N THR A 169 -7.29 3.11 3.05
CA THR A 169 -8.47 3.87 2.64
C THR A 169 -8.26 4.46 1.24
N ILE A 170 -9.31 5.00 0.65
CA ILE A 170 -9.32 5.56 -0.71
C ILE A 170 -9.73 7.03 -0.62
#